data_AF-D5GJP8-F1
#
_entry.id   AF-D5GJP8-F1
#
_cell.length_a   1.000
_cell.length_b   1.000
_cell.length_c   1.000
_cell.angle_alpha   90.00
_cell.angle_beta   90.00
_cell.angle_gamma   90.00
#
_symmetry.space_group_name_H-M   'P 1'
#
loop_
_entity.id
_entity.type
_entity.pdbx_description
1 polymer ?
#
loop_
_entity_poly.entity_id
_entity_poly.type
_entity_poly.pdbx_seq_one_letter_code
_entity_poly.pdbx_strand_id
1 'polypeptide(L)'
;MTVPASTPLTNFATYIPLNSTQTRVGHLDLESQKITPLSHPSGTPLTNLYEVISAGKNAQFAPTSRFEPPLKLSSVTLLPPISGRDVLAVGKNYAEHAKEFNSSGFDSSDKIDQPTHPVIFTKRATSIVACGSEIFPHAGWTETLDYEGEIGVILGKEGFGIPESEALDYVWGFTIINDVTARERQRDHKQFFLGKSADTFCPMGPVAVPITSLSDYQSLRITTSVNNELRQDSNLSELIFSIPTLVSTISSSQTVQPGDVIATGTPAGVGIGHTPPAYLKPGDVVQVSVSNLGTLTNKIGTPGKRPPPTPQQSPAPPKNFTQLTTLRNRKQVYIERHGDQTSSNVIIFVHGLGANTTFYHPLLSPALCKHNLILYDLEGLGQTPTVASSVTSIPTYVDDLENLMSSLPLPPASKVSLVAHSFGCLIALTYASKHPLQNLILLGPVPIPLKPAPAEAVLRRADKVRAEGMLPLTETIISAAISQKTRMANPLAVTLSRSILRGNDVEGYAKCCTAFAQFTGEGITWDGLRVFGEKVIIAGDEDKSAPLSVVRKTAGRIQARLVVLEEVGHWLVMEDLEGVGRVVEGVFC
;
A
#
# COMPACT_ATOMS: atom_id res chain seq x y z
N MET A 1 -11.71 -28.72 19.33
CA MET A 1 -10.35 -28.31 18.94
C MET A 1 -10.44 -26.93 18.36
N THR A 2 -10.13 -25.92 19.18
CA THR A 2 -10.03 -24.52 18.76
C THR A 2 -8.88 -24.41 17.77
N VAL A 3 -9.16 -23.91 16.57
CA VAL A 3 -8.13 -23.52 15.61
C VAL A 3 -7.21 -22.53 16.34
N PRO A 4 -5.88 -22.71 16.35
CA PRO A 4 -4.99 -21.73 16.95
C PRO A 4 -5.29 -20.38 16.31
N ALA A 5 -5.59 -19.36 17.12
CA ALA A 5 -5.70 -18.00 16.61
C ALA A 5 -4.38 -17.70 15.88
N SER A 6 -4.45 -17.37 14.59
CA SER A 6 -3.27 -17.01 13.81
C SER A 6 -2.51 -15.91 14.56
N THR A 7 -1.21 -16.08 14.77
CA THR A 7 -0.36 -15.09 15.42
C THR A 7 -0.59 -13.71 14.77
N PRO A 8 -0.96 -12.68 15.52
CA PRO A 8 -1.26 -11.36 14.96
C PRO A 8 0.00 -10.77 14.30
N LEU A 9 -0.15 -10.31 13.05
CA LEU A 9 0.95 -9.78 12.23
C LEU A 9 1.19 -8.29 12.54
N THR A 10 1.62 -7.98 13.77
CA THR A 10 1.57 -6.61 14.32
C THR A 10 2.93 -5.97 14.64
N ASN A 11 4.02 -6.73 14.55
CA ASN A 11 5.39 -6.21 14.62
C ASN A 11 5.83 -5.60 13.28
N PHE A 12 5.42 -4.37 12.98
CA PHE A 12 5.70 -3.75 11.68
C PHE A 12 7.16 -3.32 11.55
N ALA A 13 7.86 -3.87 10.57
CA ALA A 13 9.21 -3.50 10.16
C ALA A 13 9.19 -2.94 8.74
N THR A 14 9.88 -1.82 8.54
CA THR A 14 10.09 -1.21 7.22
C THR A 14 11.44 -1.68 6.68
N TYR A 15 11.51 -2.13 5.42
CA TYR A 15 12.72 -2.72 4.85
C TYR A 15 12.79 -2.56 3.34
N ILE A 16 13.98 -2.77 2.78
CA ILE A 16 14.21 -2.91 1.33
C ILE A 16 14.78 -4.32 1.09
N PRO A 17 14.11 -5.18 0.30
CA PRO A 17 14.70 -6.44 -0.14
C PRO A 17 16.02 -6.21 -0.88
N LEU A 18 17.07 -7.02 -0.65
CA LEU A 18 18.38 -6.80 -1.31
C LEU A 18 18.35 -6.89 -2.84
N ASN A 19 17.32 -7.51 -3.42
CA ASN A 19 17.09 -7.62 -4.86
C ASN A 19 16.11 -6.55 -5.39
N SER A 20 15.76 -5.54 -4.60
CA SER A 20 14.79 -4.50 -4.93
C SER A 20 15.31 -3.13 -4.52
N THR A 21 14.76 -2.09 -5.13
CA THR A 21 14.96 -0.69 -4.70
C THR A 21 13.72 -0.13 -4.00
N GLN A 22 12.63 -0.90 -3.94
CA GLN A 22 11.37 -0.48 -3.35
C GLN A 22 11.32 -0.79 -1.87
N THR A 23 10.89 0.19 -1.08
CA THR A 23 10.56 -0.01 0.33
C THR A 23 9.30 -0.86 0.47
N ARG A 24 9.30 -1.71 1.50
CA ARG A 24 8.21 -2.59 1.91
C ARG A 24 7.98 -2.48 3.41
N VAL A 25 6.79 -2.84 3.85
CA VAL A 25 6.47 -3.11 5.26
C VAL A 25 6.10 -4.57 5.43
N GLY A 26 6.54 -5.17 6.53
CA GLY A 26 6.27 -6.56 6.86
C GLY A 26 6.15 -6.79 8.36
N HIS A 27 5.69 -7.97 8.74
CA HIS A 27 5.72 -8.42 10.12
C HIS A 27 7.08 -9.07 10.43
N LEU A 28 7.86 -8.48 11.34
CA LEU A 28 9.08 -9.08 11.87
C LEU A 28 8.77 -9.98 13.06
N ASP A 29 8.95 -11.29 12.87
CA ASP A 29 9.00 -12.23 13.97
C ASP A 29 10.35 -12.08 14.70
N LEU A 30 10.27 -11.59 15.95
CA LEU A 30 11.43 -11.28 16.77
C LEU A 30 12.20 -12.54 17.21
N GLU A 31 11.55 -13.70 17.26
CA GLU A 31 12.19 -14.97 17.63
C GLU A 31 12.87 -15.59 16.43
N SER A 32 12.14 -15.75 15.32
CA SER A 32 12.66 -16.42 14.13
C SER A 32 13.52 -15.53 13.23
N GLN A 33 13.53 -14.21 13.48
CA GLN A 33 14.24 -13.19 12.70
C GLN A 33 13.87 -13.26 11.21
N LYS A 34 12.57 -13.45 10.95
CA LYS A 34 11.98 -13.50 9.61
C LYS A 34 10.95 -12.40 9.46
N ILE A 35 10.94 -11.79 8.27
CA ILE A 35 9.95 -10.79 7.88
C ILE A 35 8.93 -11.43 6.95
N THR A 36 7.66 -11.43 7.34
CA THR A 36 6.55 -11.75 6.45
C THR A 36 6.11 -10.47 5.72
N PRO A 37 6.28 -10.35 4.39
CA PRO A 37 5.85 -9.18 3.63
C PRO A 37 4.35 -8.97 3.76
N LEU A 38 3.90 -7.73 4.01
CA LEU A 38 2.49 -7.43 4.23
C LEU A 38 1.90 -6.55 3.12
N SER A 39 0.61 -6.75 2.85
CA SER A 39 -0.18 -5.97 1.90
C SER A 39 -1.47 -5.47 2.53
N HIS A 40 -2.06 -4.46 1.89
CA HIS A 40 -3.48 -4.13 2.06
C HIS A 40 -4.36 -5.36 1.75
N PRO A 41 -5.61 -5.42 2.25
CA PRO A 41 -6.56 -6.47 1.87
C PRO A 41 -6.80 -6.62 0.36
N SER A 42 -6.52 -5.57 -0.42
CA SER A 42 -6.53 -5.56 -1.88
C SER A 42 -5.39 -6.37 -2.52
N GLY A 43 -4.40 -6.78 -1.73
CA GLY A 43 -3.15 -7.37 -2.18
C GLY A 43 -2.06 -6.37 -2.55
N THR A 44 -2.32 -5.05 -2.51
CA THR A 44 -1.29 -4.03 -2.77
C THR A 44 -0.23 -4.06 -1.66
N PRO A 45 1.07 -4.30 -1.96
CA PRO A 45 2.11 -4.34 -0.94
C PRO A 45 2.23 -3.02 -0.18
N LEU A 46 2.40 -3.08 1.15
CA LEU A 46 2.63 -1.89 1.97
C LEU A 46 4.04 -1.34 1.69
N THR A 47 4.17 -0.02 1.55
CA THR A 47 5.48 0.60 1.23
C THR A 47 6.06 1.44 2.36
N ASN A 48 5.25 1.85 3.34
CA ASN A 48 5.69 2.63 4.49
C ASN A 48 4.68 2.50 5.66
N LEU A 49 5.11 2.84 6.88
CA LEU A 49 4.27 2.71 8.06
C LEU A 49 3.11 3.74 8.09
N TYR A 50 3.19 4.87 7.38
CA TYR A 50 2.07 5.81 7.32
C TYR A 50 0.82 5.20 6.69
N GLU A 51 0.96 4.27 5.74
CA GLU A 51 -0.16 3.49 5.20
C GLU A 51 -0.83 2.63 6.28
N VAL A 52 -0.02 2.00 7.15
CA VAL A 52 -0.50 1.18 8.27
C VAL A 52 -1.23 2.04 9.30
N ILE A 53 -0.66 3.19 9.63
CA ILE A 53 -1.25 4.15 10.57
C ILE A 53 -2.57 4.70 10.03
N SER A 54 -2.61 5.08 8.75
CA SER A 54 -3.80 5.64 8.10
C SER A 54 -4.95 4.65 8.00
N ALA A 55 -4.66 3.35 7.93
CA ALA A 55 -5.69 2.30 7.98
C ALA A 55 -6.31 2.16 9.39
N GLY A 56 -5.64 2.69 10.42
CA GLY A 56 -6.09 2.70 11.81
C GLY A 56 -5.51 1.56 12.66
N LYS A 57 -5.52 1.74 13.99
CA LYS A 57 -4.92 0.80 14.98
C LYS A 57 -5.54 -0.61 15.02
N ASN A 58 -6.68 -0.81 14.37
CA ASN A 58 -7.40 -2.09 14.25
C ASN A 58 -7.33 -2.70 12.84
N ALA A 59 -6.61 -2.07 11.91
CA ALA A 59 -6.50 -2.55 10.55
C ALA A 59 -5.84 -3.93 10.52
N GLN A 60 -6.37 -4.81 9.66
CA GLN A 60 -5.80 -6.12 9.40
C GLN A 60 -5.05 -6.08 8.07
N PHE A 61 -3.84 -6.63 8.08
CA PHE A 61 -3.02 -6.81 6.90
C PHE A 61 -2.81 -8.29 6.66
N ALA A 62 -2.64 -8.66 5.40
CA ALA A 62 -2.40 -10.02 5.00
C ALA A 62 -0.96 -10.18 4.53
N PRO A 63 -0.38 -11.40 4.60
CA PRO A 63 0.80 -11.72 3.82
C PRO A 63 0.56 -11.34 2.35
N THR A 64 1.54 -10.67 1.74
CA THR A 64 1.42 -10.07 0.39
C THR A 64 1.00 -11.11 -0.65
N SER A 65 1.57 -12.30 -0.54
CA SER A 65 1.18 -13.43 -1.36
C SER A 65 1.49 -14.73 -0.65
N ARG A 66 0.66 -15.76 -0.91
CA ARG A 66 0.96 -17.14 -0.51
C ARG A 66 2.17 -17.74 -1.25
N PHE A 67 2.63 -17.08 -2.31
CA PHE A 67 3.80 -17.48 -3.09
C PHE A 67 5.08 -16.75 -2.67
N GLU A 68 4.97 -15.75 -1.78
CA GLU A 68 6.10 -15.01 -1.23
C GLU A 68 6.38 -15.51 0.20
N PRO A 69 7.40 -16.37 0.41
CA PRO A 69 7.72 -16.86 1.74
C PRO A 69 8.33 -15.75 2.63
N PRO A 70 8.26 -15.89 3.97
CA PRO A 70 8.95 -14.98 4.87
C PRO A 70 10.45 -14.89 4.56
N LEU A 71 10.95 -13.66 4.49
CA LEU A 71 12.35 -13.33 4.20
C LEU A 71 13.19 -13.41 5.47
N LYS A 72 14.45 -13.84 5.37
CA LYS A 72 15.38 -13.75 6.51
C LYS A 72 15.77 -12.29 6.72
N LEU A 73 15.92 -11.82 7.95
CA LEU A 73 16.36 -10.44 8.22
C LEU A 73 17.70 -10.11 7.54
N SER A 74 18.60 -11.08 7.39
CA SER A 74 19.88 -10.92 6.67
C SER A 74 19.76 -10.77 5.14
N SER A 75 18.58 -11.00 4.57
CA SER A 75 18.30 -10.84 3.14
C SER A 75 17.64 -9.51 2.78
N VAL A 76 17.55 -8.60 3.74
CA VAL A 76 16.97 -7.26 3.57
C VAL A 76 17.85 -6.19 4.20
N THR A 77 17.68 -4.95 3.75
CA THR A 77 18.13 -3.77 4.48
C THR A 77 16.98 -3.27 5.34
N LEU A 78 17.13 -3.36 6.66
CA LEU A 78 16.16 -2.82 7.61
C LEU A 78 16.22 -1.28 7.60
N LEU A 79 15.06 -0.63 7.66
CA LEU A 79 14.91 0.81 7.75
C LEU A 79 14.28 1.18 9.11
N PRO A 80 14.34 2.45 9.54
CA PRO A 80 13.53 2.92 10.66
C PRO A 80 12.05 2.59 10.37
N PRO A 81 11.27 2.11 11.35
CA PRO A 81 9.84 1.83 11.11
C PRO A 81 9.10 3.04 10.55
N ILE A 82 9.45 4.24 11.03
CA ILE A 82 8.91 5.52 10.58
C ILE A 82 10.00 6.59 10.51
N SER A 83 9.90 7.50 9.55
CA SER A 83 10.84 8.62 9.36
C SER A 83 10.18 9.74 8.54
N GLY A 84 10.90 10.83 8.28
CA GLY A 84 10.43 11.94 7.44
C GLY A 84 9.81 13.13 8.19
N ARG A 85 9.67 13.02 9.52
CA ARG A 85 9.23 14.09 10.42
C ARG A 85 10.20 14.21 11.59
N ASP A 86 10.37 15.41 12.12
CA ASP A 86 11.15 15.63 13.34
C ASP A 86 10.47 14.90 14.50
N VAL A 87 11.26 14.34 15.41
CA VAL A 87 10.76 13.62 16.59
C VAL A 87 10.57 14.63 17.72
N LEU A 88 9.38 14.67 18.30
CA LEU A 88 9.12 15.41 19.54
C LEU A 88 9.73 14.64 20.69
N ALA A 89 10.43 15.29 21.61
CA ALA A 89 11.16 14.59 22.66
C ALA A 89 11.01 15.31 24.01
N VAL A 90 11.09 14.54 25.09
CA VAL A 90 10.79 15.00 26.44
C VAL A 90 12.02 14.86 27.33
N GLY A 91 12.48 15.97 27.91
CA GLY A 91 13.60 15.97 28.84
C GLY A 91 13.15 15.66 30.28
N LYS A 92 14.02 15.00 31.05
CA LYS A 92 13.87 14.78 32.50
C LYS A 92 12.51 14.15 32.91
N ASN A 93 12.03 13.15 32.16
CA ASN A 93 10.72 12.54 32.42
C ASN A 93 10.75 11.28 33.31
N TYR A 94 11.90 10.95 33.92
CA TYR A 94 12.03 9.94 34.97
C TYR A 94 12.63 10.59 36.22
N ALA A 95 12.06 10.31 37.40
CA ALA A 95 12.46 10.98 38.64
C ALA A 95 13.94 10.78 39.01
N GLU A 96 14.44 9.55 38.90
CA GLU A 96 15.85 9.26 39.21
C GLU A 96 16.81 9.88 38.18
N HIS A 97 16.40 9.94 36.91
CA HIS A 97 17.20 10.59 35.88
C HIS A 97 17.26 12.11 36.07
N ALA A 98 16.15 12.74 36.48
CA ALA A 98 16.11 14.18 36.75
C ALA A 98 17.11 14.56 37.87
N LYS A 99 17.17 13.75 38.94
CA LYS A 99 18.17 13.90 40.02
C LYS A 99 19.60 13.70 39.54
N GLU A 100 19.84 12.66 38.75
CA GLU A 100 21.16 12.34 38.16
C GLU A 100 21.67 13.48 37.28
N PHE A 101 20.84 13.98 36.36
CA PHE A 101 21.21 15.06 35.46
C PHE A 101 21.48 16.38 36.19
N ASN A 102 20.64 16.76 37.15
CA ASN A 102 20.85 17.97 37.95
C ASN A 102 22.18 17.91 38.72
N SER A 103 22.55 16.73 39.21
CA SER A 103 23.81 16.51 39.94
C SER A 103 25.06 16.60 39.05
N SER A 104 24.91 16.49 37.72
CA SER A 104 26.05 16.49 36.77
C SER A 104 26.66 17.88 36.52
N GLY A 105 25.94 18.97 36.87
CA GLY A 105 26.38 20.35 36.60
C GLY A 105 26.21 20.81 35.14
N PHE A 106 25.61 19.99 34.28
CA PHE A 106 25.26 20.35 32.89
C PHE A 106 23.85 20.93 32.75
N ASP A 107 23.14 21.11 33.86
CA ASP A 107 21.82 21.72 33.88
C ASP A 107 21.89 23.26 33.88
N SER A 108 21.47 23.87 32.78
CA SER A 108 21.43 25.33 32.63
C SER A 108 20.10 25.96 33.03
N SER A 109 19.10 25.16 33.44
CA SER A 109 17.73 25.58 33.67
C SER A 109 17.15 24.95 34.95
N ASP A 110 17.25 25.71 36.03
CA ASP A 110 16.62 25.53 37.35
C ASP A 110 17.17 24.45 38.31
N LYS A 111 17.41 24.85 39.58
CA LYS A 111 17.85 23.99 40.70
C LYS A 111 16.73 23.11 41.27
N ILE A 112 15.71 22.78 40.47
CA ILE A 112 14.54 22.03 40.92
C ILE A 112 14.69 20.59 40.42
N ASP A 113 14.62 19.62 41.35
CA ASP A 113 14.84 18.19 41.07
C ASP A 113 13.80 17.54 40.16
N GLN A 114 12.63 18.15 40.01
CA GLN A 114 11.55 17.66 39.16
C GLN A 114 10.89 18.83 38.41
N PRO A 115 10.80 18.77 37.07
CA PRO A 115 10.11 19.80 36.29
C PRO A 115 8.62 19.90 36.69
N THR A 116 8.05 21.11 36.68
CA THR A 116 6.59 21.30 36.89
C THR A 116 5.78 21.11 35.61
N HIS A 117 6.43 21.16 34.46
CA HIS A 117 5.83 20.94 33.14
C HIS A 117 6.77 20.08 32.27
N PRO A 118 6.24 19.33 31.29
CA PRO A 118 7.06 18.59 30.33
C PRO A 118 8.03 19.52 29.58
N VAL A 119 9.32 19.18 29.57
CA VAL A 119 10.34 19.91 28.81
C VAL A 119 10.37 19.36 27.39
N ILE A 120 9.71 20.04 26.46
CA ILE A 120 9.58 19.59 25.06
C ILE A 120 10.69 20.18 24.19
N PHE A 121 11.36 19.34 23.41
CA PHE A 121 12.29 19.73 22.35
C PHE A 121 12.10 18.82 21.13
N THR A 122 12.96 18.97 20.11
CA THR A 122 12.90 18.14 18.90
C THR A 122 14.24 17.51 18.56
N LYS A 123 14.18 16.37 17.86
CA LYS A 123 15.29 15.77 17.13
C LYS A 123 15.01 15.86 15.63
N ARG A 124 15.98 16.31 14.85
CA ARG A 124 15.83 16.46 13.39
C ARG A 124 15.55 15.12 12.71
N ALA A 125 14.64 15.09 11.75
CA ALA A 125 14.27 13.88 11.00
C ALA A 125 15.46 13.20 10.30
N THR A 126 16.47 13.97 9.90
CA THR A 126 17.70 13.46 9.26
C THR A 126 18.61 12.69 10.22
N SER A 127 18.39 12.82 11.54
CA SER A 127 19.11 12.04 12.54
C SER A 127 18.59 10.61 12.70
N ILE A 128 17.42 10.30 12.12
CA ILE A 128 16.76 9.00 12.25
C ILE A 128 17.53 7.92 11.48
N VAL A 129 17.93 6.84 12.17
CA VAL A 129 18.59 5.67 11.56
C VAL A 129 18.03 4.36 12.07
N ALA A 130 18.18 3.30 11.28
CA ALA A 130 17.60 2.00 11.58
C ALA A 130 18.38 1.26 12.66
N CYS A 131 17.74 0.27 13.28
CA CYS A 131 18.44 -0.79 13.99
C CYS A 131 19.51 -1.42 13.08
N GLY A 132 20.72 -1.62 13.63
CA GLY A 132 21.90 -2.12 12.92
C GLY A 132 22.74 -1.05 12.21
N SER A 133 22.26 0.20 12.11
CA SER A 133 23.04 1.30 11.52
C SER A 133 24.17 1.75 12.45
N GLU A 134 25.25 2.28 11.87
CA GLU A 134 26.29 2.96 12.66
C GLU A 134 25.75 4.30 13.21
N ILE A 135 26.10 4.60 14.47
CA ILE A 135 25.98 5.94 15.05
C ILE A 135 27.33 6.62 14.87
N PHE A 136 27.40 7.73 14.15
CA PHE A 136 28.66 8.43 13.92
C PHE A 136 29.07 9.24 15.15
N PRO A 137 30.35 9.17 15.58
CA PRO A 137 30.82 9.89 16.76
C PRO A 137 31.04 11.40 16.51
N HIS A 138 30.94 11.87 15.25
CA HIS A 138 31.16 13.27 14.86
C HIS A 138 32.43 13.89 15.46
N ALA A 139 33.57 13.23 15.24
CA ALA A 139 34.87 13.64 15.78
C ALA A 139 35.23 15.10 15.43
N GLY A 140 35.77 15.83 16.42
CA GLY A 140 36.03 17.27 16.32
C GLY A 140 34.80 18.15 16.57
N TRP A 141 33.59 17.57 16.60
CA TRP A 141 32.37 18.27 17.02
C TRP A 141 31.96 17.90 18.44
N THR A 142 32.12 16.66 18.91
CA THR A 142 31.80 16.27 20.31
C THR A 142 32.75 15.20 20.82
N GLU A 143 33.04 15.21 22.12
CA GLU A 143 33.74 14.12 22.82
C GLU A 143 32.87 13.44 23.90
N THR A 144 31.70 14.01 24.19
CA THR A 144 30.78 13.54 25.24
C THR A 144 29.53 12.89 24.65
N LEU A 145 29.72 11.86 23.81
CA LEU A 145 28.62 11.13 23.21
C LEU A 145 27.94 10.23 24.24
N ASP A 146 26.62 10.32 24.35
CA ASP A 146 25.85 9.61 25.37
C ASP A 146 24.65 8.85 24.76
N TYR A 147 24.19 7.81 25.47
CA TYR A 147 23.01 7.02 25.13
C TYR A 147 21.84 7.40 26.03
N GLU A 148 20.64 7.32 25.50
CA GLU A 148 19.39 7.52 26.23
C GLU A 148 18.35 6.57 25.63
N GLY A 149 18.19 5.38 26.22
CA GLY A 149 17.15 4.45 25.76
C GLY A 149 15.76 4.98 26.12
N GLU A 150 14.86 5.03 25.14
CA GLU A 150 13.49 5.52 25.32
C GLU A 150 12.44 4.66 24.61
N ILE A 151 11.22 4.71 25.14
CA ILE A 151 10.03 4.19 24.47
C ILE A 151 9.40 5.33 23.67
N GLY A 152 9.36 5.20 22.35
CA GLY A 152 8.72 6.13 21.45
C GLY A 152 7.23 5.84 21.29
N VAL A 153 6.40 6.88 21.35
CA VAL A 153 4.95 6.84 21.09
C VAL A 153 4.68 7.36 19.69
N ILE A 154 3.93 6.60 18.89
CA ILE A 154 3.54 6.96 17.52
C ILE A 154 2.07 7.38 17.53
N LEU A 155 1.78 8.59 17.04
CA LEU A 155 0.43 9.11 16.94
C LEU A 155 -0.26 8.61 15.66
N GLY A 156 -1.57 8.38 15.73
CA GLY A 156 -2.38 7.81 14.65
C GLY A 156 -3.50 8.70 14.13
N LYS A 157 -3.74 9.84 14.77
CA LYS A 157 -4.81 10.77 14.42
C LYS A 157 -4.29 12.20 14.44
N GLU A 158 -4.84 13.02 13.56
CA GLU A 158 -4.67 14.47 13.65
C GLU A 158 -5.46 15.02 14.84
N GLY A 159 -4.90 15.97 15.58
CA GLY A 159 -5.62 16.67 16.64
C GLY A 159 -4.93 17.94 17.13
N PHE A 160 -5.71 18.82 17.76
CA PHE A 160 -5.27 20.07 18.37
C PHE A 160 -6.05 20.29 19.66
N GLY A 161 -5.36 20.66 20.75
CA GLY A 161 -5.96 20.84 22.07
C GLY A 161 -6.58 19.56 22.64
N ILE A 162 -5.92 18.42 22.50
CA ILE A 162 -6.44 17.10 22.89
C ILE A 162 -6.47 17.00 24.43
N PRO A 163 -7.62 16.73 25.07
CA PRO A 163 -7.66 16.52 26.51
C PRO A 163 -7.00 15.18 26.90
N GLU A 164 -6.40 15.11 28.09
CA GLU A 164 -5.73 13.88 28.57
C GLU A 164 -6.63 12.65 28.55
N SER A 165 -7.93 12.81 28.85
CA SER A 165 -8.92 11.73 28.82
C SER A 165 -9.10 11.09 27.44
N GLU A 166 -8.77 11.80 26.37
CA GLU A 166 -8.89 11.31 24.98
C GLU A 166 -7.53 10.95 24.37
N ALA A 167 -6.42 11.32 25.01
CA ALA A 167 -5.09 11.23 24.43
C ALA A 167 -4.70 9.82 23.92
N LEU A 168 -5.09 8.76 24.64
CA LEU A 168 -4.80 7.38 24.22
C LEU A 168 -5.52 6.98 22.93
N ASP A 169 -6.59 7.65 22.55
CA ASP A 169 -7.26 7.41 21.26
C ASP A 169 -6.51 7.99 20.06
N TYR A 170 -5.56 8.89 20.31
CA TYR A 170 -4.64 9.44 19.32
C TYR A 170 -3.35 8.62 19.22
N VAL A 171 -3.07 7.72 20.17
CA VAL A 171 -1.92 6.82 20.10
C VAL A 171 -2.23 5.66 19.15
N TRP A 172 -1.41 5.51 18.11
CA TRP A 172 -1.43 4.33 17.25
C TRP A 172 -0.66 3.17 17.88
N GLY A 173 0.54 3.44 18.41
CA GLY A 173 1.43 2.39 18.89
C GLY A 173 2.78 2.89 19.39
N PHE A 174 3.74 1.98 19.49
CA PHE A 174 5.02 2.20 20.15
C PHE A 174 6.20 1.68 19.32
N THR A 175 7.37 2.28 19.53
CA THR A 175 8.66 1.82 19.00
C THR A 175 9.77 2.09 20.02
N ILE A 176 11.01 1.68 19.74
CA ILE A 176 12.18 1.99 20.59
C ILE A 176 12.96 3.12 19.95
N ILE A 177 13.45 4.05 20.77
CA ILE A 177 14.31 5.17 20.36
C ILE A 177 15.57 5.16 21.22
N ASN A 178 16.70 5.55 20.65
CA ASN A 178 17.86 5.98 21.41
C ASN A 178 18.06 7.49 21.19
N ASP A 179 17.84 8.32 22.21
CA ASP A 179 18.06 9.76 22.16
C ASP A 179 19.56 10.08 22.35
N VAL A 180 20.36 9.69 21.36
CA VAL A 180 21.81 9.90 21.39
C VAL A 180 22.09 11.39 21.51
N THR A 181 22.98 11.73 22.44
CA THR A 181 23.20 13.11 22.86
C THR A 181 24.68 13.45 22.92
N ALA A 182 25.05 14.58 22.32
CA ALA A 182 26.32 15.25 22.56
C ALA A 182 26.18 16.22 23.73
N ARG A 183 26.56 15.79 24.95
CA ARG A 183 26.30 16.55 26.20
C ARG A 183 26.93 17.95 26.23
N GLU A 184 28.14 18.11 25.72
CA GLU A 184 28.77 19.43 25.54
C GLU A 184 27.91 20.36 24.70
N ARG A 185 27.39 19.86 23.57
CA ARG A 185 26.58 20.65 22.64
C ARG A 185 25.19 20.93 23.18
N GLN A 186 24.62 20.00 23.93
CA GLN A 186 23.39 20.23 24.68
C GLN A 186 23.55 21.43 25.65
N ARG A 187 24.64 21.45 26.42
CA ARG A 187 24.95 22.54 27.36
C ARG A 187 25.28 23.85 26.65
N ASP A 188 26.19 23.82 25.68
CA ASP A 188 26.72 25.02 25.02
C ASP A 188 25.62 25.79 24.29
N HIS A 189 24.68 25.08 23.67
CA HIS A 189 23.58 25.70 22.93
C HIS A 189 22.36 26.02 23.79
N LYS A 190 22.28 25.49 25.03
CA LYS A 190 21.15 25.57 25.97
C LYS A 190 19.86 24.92 25.47
N GLN A 191 19.47 25.20 24.23
CA GLN A 191 18.44 24.48 23.50
C GLN A 191 18.99 23.12 23.06
N PHE A 192 18.28 22.04 23.42
CA PHE A 192 18.81 20.68 23.26
C PHE A 192 18.89 20.22 21.80
N PHE A 193 18.21 20.91 20.88
CA PHE A 193 18.08 20.55 19.47
C PHE A 193 19.43 20.16 18.84
N LEU A 194 20.44 21.04 18.87
CA LEU A 194 21.69 20.77 18.14
C LEU A 194 22.50 19.62 18.76
N GLY A 195 22.50 19.50 20.09
CA GLY A 195 23.16 18.39 20.79
C GLY A 195 22.50 17.03 20.56
N LYS A 196 21.24 17.00 20.13
CA LYS A 196 20.44 15.79 19.95
C LYS A 196 20.05 15.51 18.49
N SER A 197 20.47 16.36 17.55
CA SER A 197 20.02 16.29 16.14
C SER A 197 21.13 16.07 15.12
N ALA A 198 22.36 15.79 15.55
CA ALA A 198 23.40 15.39 14.63
C ALA A 198 22.97 14.13 13.86
N ASP A 199 23.43 13.98 12.62
CA ASP A 199 23.05 12.81 11.81
C ASP A 199 23.34 11.52 12.57
N THR A 200 22.43 10.55 12.50
CA THR A 200 22.44 9.26 13.22
C THR A 200 22.16 9.30 14.73
N PHE A 201 21.82 10.46 15.31
CA PHE A 201 21.53 10.57 16.74
C PHE A 201 20.11 10.14 17.14
N CYS A 202 19.28 9.68 16.21
CA CYS A 202 17.96 9.13 16.52
C CYS A 202 17.78 7.68 16.00
N PRO A 203 18.58 6.70 16.46
CA PRO A 203 18.28 5.30 16.17
C PRO A 203 16.85 4.94 16.59
N MET A 204 16.12 4.25 15.73
CA MET A 204 14.72 3.88 15.93
C MET A 204 14.41 2.49 15.37
N GLY A 205 13.61 1.70 16.09
CA GLY A 205 13.14 0.37 15.67
C GLY A 205 13.46 -0.74 16.68
N PRO A 206 13.57 -2.02 16.27
CA PRO A 206 13.48 -2.53 14.90
C PRO A 206 12.05 -2.57 14.35
N VAL A 207 11.04 -2.45 15.23
CA VAL A 207 9.62 -2.55 14.87
C VAL A 207 8.80 -1.40 15.44
N ALA A 208 7.62 -1.19 14.86
CA ALA A 208 6.55 -0.40 15.42
C ALA A 208 5.36 -1.32 15.70
N VAL A 209 4.77 -1.25 16.89
CA VAL A 209 3.71 -2.17 17.34
C VAL A 209 2.47 -1.36 17.74
N PRO A 210 1.27 -1.66 17.19
CA PRO A 210 0.04 -1.00 17.59
C PRO A 210 -0.26 -1.19 19.07
N ILE A 211 -0.83 -0.16 19.72
CA ILE A 211 -1.25 -0.22 21.13
C ILE A 211 -2.24 -1.37 21.39
N THR A 212 -3.04 -1.73 20.39
CA THR A 212 -4.03 -2.82 20.46
C THR A 212 -3.40 -4.21 20.55
N SER A 213 -2.11 -4.33 20.24
CA SER A 213 -1.32 -5.56 20.43
C SER A 213 -0.58 -5.61 21.77
N LEU A 214 -0.70 -4.56 22.59
CA LEU A 214 -0.02 -4.41 23.87
C LEU A 214 -1.07 -4.32 24.98
N SER A 215 -1.40 -5.47 25.58
CA SER A 215 -2.49 -5.59 26.57
C SER A 215 -2.30 -4.69 27.79
N ASP A 216 -1.06 -4.44 28.20
CA ASP A 216 -0.70 -3.46 29.23
C ASP A 216 0.57 -2.71 28.80
N TYR A 217 0.41 -1.64 28.03
CA TYR A 217 1.54 -0.84 27.56
C TYR A 217 2.31 -0.16 28.71
N GLN A 218 1.71 0.04 29.89
CA GLN A 218 2.41 0.67 31.02
C GLN A 218 3.46 -0.27 31.64
N SER A 219 3.27 -1.58 31.48
CA SER A 219 4.22 -2.62 31.90
C SER A 219 5.42 -2.80 30.95
N LEU A 220 5.54 -1.96 29.91
CA LEU A 220 6.70 -2.01 29.02
C LEU A 220 7.97 -1.70 29.81
N ARG A 221 8.81 -2.72 29.97
CA ARG A 221 10.11 -2.62 30.62
C ARG A 221 11.14 -2.24 29.58
N ILE A 222 11.96 -1.24 29.89
CA ILE A 222 13.07 -0.77 29.06
C ILE A 222 14.40 -1.05 29.76
N THR A 223 15.36 -1.57 29.00
CA THR A 223 16.75 -1.74 29.45
C THR A 223 17.71 -1.24 28.39
N THR A 224 18.79 -0.59 28.80
CA THR A 224 19.90 -0.20 27.91
C THR A 224 21.19 -0.85 28.37
N SER A 225 21.91 -1.49 27.46
CA SER A 225 23.26 -1.99 27.72
C SER A 225 24.28 -1.40 26.75
N VAL A 226 25.52 -1.27 27.21
CA VAL A 226 26.67 -0.89 26.39
C VAL A 226 27.70 -2.00 26.49
N ASN A 227 28.06 -2.63 25.37
CA ASN A 227 28.95 -3.79 25.33
C ASN A 227 28.52 -4.92 26.29
N ASN A 228 27.19 -5.17 26.37
CA ASN A 228 26.54 -6.11 27.28
C ASN A 228 26.56 -5.74 28.78
N GLU A 229 27.10 -4.57 29.15
CA GLU A 229 26.98 -4.03 30.51
C GLU A 229 25.64 -3.30 30.66
N LEU A 230 24.78 -3.74 31.58
CA LEU A 230 23.50 -3.07 31.86
C LEU A 230 23.76 -1.67 32.44
N ARG A 231 23.12 -0.66 31.85
CA ARG A 231 23.27 0.75 32.24
C ARG A 231 21.96 1.37 32.71
N GLN A 232 20.85 1.10 32.01
CA GLN A 232 19.52 1.60 32.34
C GLN A 232 18.56 0.43 32.50
N ASP A 233 17.64 0.50 33.46
CA ASP A 233 16.60 -0.50 33.71
C ASP A 233 15.39 0.16 34.39
N SER A 234 14.24 0.19 33.72
CA SER A 234 13.03 0.82 34.24
C SER A 234 11.75 0.35 33.53
N ASN A 235 10.61 0.89 33.93
CA ASN A 235 9.31 0.66 33.30
C ASN A 235 8.72 1.97 32.76
N LEU A 236 7.84 1.88 31.77
CA LEU A 236 7.11 3.05 31.25
C LEU A 236 6.22 3.70 32.31
N SER A 237 5.75 2.94 33.31
CA SER A 237 4.95 3.45 34.42
C SER A 237 5.68 4.46 35.31
N GLU A 238 7.02 4.52 35.25
CA GLU A 238 7.83 5.42 36.09
C GLU A 238 8.00 6.83 35.49
N LEU A 239 7.32 7.12 34.38
CA LEU A 239 7.30 8.47 33.80
C LEU A 239 6.69 9.48 34.78
N ILE A 240 7.33 10.63 34.95
CA ILE A 240 6.81 11.76 35.72
C ILE A 240 5.53 12.30 35.07
N PHE A 241 5.59 12.55 33.77
CA PHE A 241 4.48 12.96 32.94
C PHE A 241 4.06 11.80 32.04
N SER A 242 2.84 11.32 32.27
CA SER A 242 2.26 10.20 31.55
C SER A 242 2.08 10.51 30.06
N ILE A 243 1.95 9.48 29.22
CA ILE A 243 1.66 9.65 27.78
C ILE A 243 0.44 10.55 27.53
N PRO A 244 -0.69 10.39 28.24
CA PRO A 244 -1.79 11.35 28.16
C PRO A 244 -1.40 12.80 28.42
N THR A 245 -0.59 13.05 29.44
CA THR A 245 -0.09 14.39 29.79
C THR A 245 0.76 14.96 28.65
N LEU A 246 1.64 14.14 28.07
CA LEU A 246 2.52 14.54 26.97
C LEU A 246 1.72 14.92 25.72
N VAL A 247 0.77 14.08 25.30
CA VAL A 247 -0.08 14.34 24.13
C VAL A 247 -0.91 15.61 24.32
N SER A 248 -1.52 15.77 25.51
CA SER A 248 -2.29 16.97 25.86
C SER A 248 -1.42 18.23 25.83
N THR A 249 -0.26 18.19 26.48
CA THR A 249 0.68 19.31 26.54
C THR A 249 1.15 19.73 25.15
N ILE A 250 1.61 18.78 24.34
CA ILE A 250 2.11 19.03 22.99
C ILE A 250 0.99 19.59 22.10
N SER A 251 -0.18 18.95 22.11
CA SER A 251 -1.28 19.35 21.23
C SER A 251 -1.94 20.68 21.62
N SER A 252 -1.70 21.19 22.84
CA SER A 252 -2.27 22.46 23.32
C SER A 252 -1.87 23.69 22.49
N SER A 253 -0.73 23.63 21.78
CA SER A 253 -0.18 24.75 21.01
C SER A 253 0.06 24.44 19.53
N GLN A 254 0.08 23.16 19.14
CA GLN A 254 0.36 22.73 17.77
C GLN A 254 -0.50 21.52 17.39
N THR A 255 -0.84 21.42 16.11
CA THR A 255 -1.57 20.26 15.58
C THR A 255 -0.62 19.06 15.51
N VAL A 256 -0.96 17.99 16.22
CA VAL A 256 -0.30 16.70 16.05
C VAL A 256 -0.87 15.97 14.84
N GLN A 257 -0.06 15.16 14.18
CA GLN A 257 -0.38 14.51 12.92
C GLN A 257 -0.17 12.99 13.01
N PRO A 258 -0.90 12.18 12.22
CA PRO A 258 -0.61 10.75 12.11
C PRO A 258 0.84 10.50 11.67
N GLY A 259 1.55 9.68 12.44
CA GLY A 259 2.96 9.37 12.25
C GLY A 259 3.93 10.31 12.97
N ASP A 260 3.47 11.34 13.68
CA ASP A 260 4.32 12.06 14.63
C ASP A 260 4.77 11.10 15.74
N VAL A 261 6.02 11.26 16.17
CA VAL A 261 6.66 10.41 17.18
C VAL A 261 7.06 11.25 18.39
N ILE A 262 6.71 10.77 19.58
CA ILE A 262 7.11 11.35 20.87
C ILE A 262 8.12 10.40 21.54
N ALA A 263 9.37 10.81 21.67
CA ALA A 263 10.36 10.18 22.54
C ALA A 263 10.07 10.62 23.99
N THR A 264 9.72 9.67 24.85
CA THR A 264 9.01 9.97 26.12
C THR A 264 9.93 10.32 27.29
N GLY A 265 11.25 10.32 27.08
CA GLY A 265 12.27 10.50 28.11
C GLY A 265 12.96 9.20 28.48
N THR A 266 14.13 9.31 29.12
CA THR A 266 15.01 8.19 29.43
C THR A 266 15.15 7.94 30.94
N PRO A 267 15.33 6.67 31.38
CA PRO A 267 15.64 6.34 32.78
C PRO A 267 17.04 6.77 33.23
N ALA A 268 17.32 6.67 34.54
CA ALA A 268 18.65 6.92 35.10
C ALA A 268 19.69 5.90 34.59
N GLY A 269 20.97 6.25 34.68
CA GLY A 269 22.08 5.42 34.22
C GLY A 269 22.64 5.83 32.85
N VAL A 270 22.41 7.09 32.46
CA VAL A 270 23.05 7.68 31.27
C VAL A 270 24.55 7.85 31.53
N GLY A 271 25.36 7.86 30.47
CA GLY A 271 26.82 7.94 30.55
C GLY A 271 27.33 9.11 31.40
N ILE A 272 26.70 10.28 31.31
CA ILE A 272 27.06 11.45 32.12
C ILE A 272 26.82 11.28 33.63
N GLY A 273 25.91 10.39 34.03
CA GLY A 273 25.57 10.15 35.44
C GLY A 273 26.58 9.29 36.21
N HIS A 274 27.49 8.63 35.50
CA HIS A 274 28.55 7.83 36.12
C HIS A 274 29.64 8.71 36.73
N THR A 275 30.35 8.18 37.73
CA THR A 275 31.53 8.83 38.33
C THR A 275 32.75 7.91 38.20
N PRO A 276 33.70 8.19 37.29
CA PRO A 276 33.69 9.27 36.29
C PRO A 276 32.66 9.04 35.17
N PRO A 277 32.29 10.07 34.38
CA PRO A 277 31.38 9.92 33.24
C PRO A 277 31.85 8.85 32.25
N ALA A 278 30.91 8.05 31.75
CA ALA A 278 31.16 6.90 30.89
C ALA A 278 30.55 7.11 29.48
N TYR A 279 31.12 8.07 28.73
CA TYR A 279 30.71 8.36 27.36
C TYR A 279 31.05 7.24 26.36
N LEU A 280 30.25 7.20 25.30
CA LEU A 280 30.38 6.25 24.19
C LEU A 280 31.63 6.51 23.36
N LYS A 281 32.30 5.43 22.97
CA LYS A 281 33.54 5.43 22.18
C LYS A 281 33.34 4.69 20.86
N PRO A 282 34.15 4.99 19.83
CA PRO A 282 34.16 4.21 18.60
C PRO A 282 34.30 2.71 18.87
N GLY A 283 33.42 1.92 18.26
CA GLY A 283 33.38 0.47 18.45
C GLY A 283 32.38 -0.03 19.49
N ASP A 284 31.92 0.83 20.42
CA ASP A 284 30.91 0.45 21.41
C ASP A 284 29.60 0.02 20.75
N VAL A 285 28.94 -0.97 21.34
CA VAL A 285 27.63 -1.46 20.90
C VAL A 285 26.60 -1.09 21.95
N VAL A 286 25.60 -0.30 21.55
CA VAL A 286 24.47 0.08 22.40
C VAL A 286 23.27 -0.78 22.04
N GLN A 287 22.62 -1.37 23.05
CA GLN A 287 21.42 -2.18 22.89
C GLN A 287 20.32 -1.63 23.80
N VAL A 288 19.23 -1.15 23.21
CA VAL A 288 18.01 -0.75 23.93
C VAL A 288 16.96 -1.81 23.70
N SER A 289 16.58 -2.52 24.74
CA SER A 289 15.58 -3.60 24.70
C SER A 289 14.30 -3.16 25.40
N VAL A 290 13.16 -3.41 24.76
CA VAL A 290 11.84 -3.14 25.35
C VAL A 290 10.98 -4.40 25.22
N SER A 291 10.31 -4.80 26.30
CA SER A 291 9.41 -5.96 26.28
C SER A 291 8.36 -5.82 25.16
N ASN A 292 8.11 -6.89 24.41
CA ASN A 292 7.22 -6.93 23.23
C ASN A 292 7.64 -6.08 22.01
N LEU A 293 8.65 -5.22 22.08
CA LEU A 293 9.15 -4.44 20.94
C LEU A 293 10.51 -4.92 20.41
N GLY A 294 11.18 -5.82 21.13
CA GLY A 294 12.47 -6.40 20.71
C GLY A 294 13.67 -5.56 21.18
N THR A 295 14.71 -5.50 20.36
CA THR A 295 15.97 -4.81 20.71
C THR A 295 16.50 -3.96 19.57
N LEU A 296 16.70 -2.68 19.84
CA LEU A 296 17.38 -1.72 18.99
C LEU A 296 18.88 -1.79 19.27
N THR A 297 19.67 -2.29 18.32
CA THR A 297 21.13 -2.43 18.45
C THR A 297 21.84 -1.54 17.44
N ASN A 298 22.76 -0.70 17.90
CA ASN A 298 23.57 0.16 17.04
C ASN A 298 25.01 0.20 17.53
N LYS A 299 25.95 0.29 16.59
CA LYS A 299 27.39 0.36 16.89
C LYS A 299 27.90 1.78 16.65
N ILE A 300 28.77 2.28 17.51
CA ILE A 300 29.46 3.55 17.28
C ILE A 300 30.48 3.36 16.15
N GLY A 301 30.30 4.13 15.08
CA GLY A 301 31.11 4.06 13.88
C GLY A 301 32.54 4.58 14.07
N THR A 302 33.34 4.47 13.01
CA THR A 302 34.71 4.97 13.00
C THR A 302 34.76 6.49 12.86
N PRO A 303 35.65 7.21 13.57
CA PRO A 303 35.88 8.64 13.37
C PRO A 303 36.19 8.99 11.91
N GLY A 304 35.76 10.17 11.45
CA GLY A 304 36.08 10.71 10.12
C GLY A 304 35.19 10.22 8.97
N LYS A 305 34.34 9.20 9.19
CA LYS A 305 33.26 8.88 8.25
C LYS A 305 32.08 9.84 8.45
N ARG A 306 31.46 10.24 7.34
CA ARG A 306 30.17 10.95 7.36
C ARG A 306 29.05 9.96 7.01
N PRO A 307 27.83 10.16 7.55
CA PRO A 307 26.69 9.41 7.10
C PRO A 307 26.47 9.63 5.59
N PRO A 308 26.08 8.58 4.86
CA PRO A 308 25.66 8.76 3.48
C PRO A 308 24.45 9.71 3.43
N PRO A 309 24.34 10.57 2.41
CA PRO A 309 23.19 11.46 2.28
C PRO A 309 21.90 10.64 2.25
N THR A 310 20.89 11.09 3.00
CA THR A 310 19.57 10.46 3.01
C THR A 310 19.04 10.44 1.56
N PRO A 311 18.61 9.28 1.03
CA PRO A 311 18.02 9.22 -0.30
C PRO A 311 16.83 10.18 -0.36
N GLN A 312 16.89 11.16 -1.27
CA GLN A 312 15.72 12.00 -1.56
C GLN A 312 14.62 11.09 -2.09
N GLN A 313 13.52 10.94 -1.34
CA GLN A 313 12.27 10.48 -1.92
C GLN A 313 11.84 11.56 -2.90
N SER A 314 12.20 11.39 -4.17
CA SER A 314 11.65 12.23 -5.23
C SER A 314 10.14 12.00 -5.23
N PRO A 315 9.30 13.04 -5.03
CA PRO A 315 7.88 12.86 -5.24
C PRO A 315 7.71 12.32 -6.66
N ALA A 316 6.99 11.20 -6.79
CA ALA A 316 6.63 10.70 -8.11
C ALA A 316 6.00 11.88 -8.88
N PRO A 317 6.39 12.14 -10.14
CA PRO A 317 5.77 13.19 -10.91
C PRO A 317 4.25 12.96 -10.88
N PRO A 318 3.45 14.01 -10.66
CA PRO A 318 2.01 13.85 -10.72
C PRO A 318 1.67 13.22 -12.07
N LYS A 319 1.06 12.02 -12.04
CA LYS A 319 0.44 11.48 -13.25
C LYS A 319 -0.60 12.53 -13.63
N ASN A 320 -0.37 13.26 -14.73
CA ASN A 320 -1.33 14.23 -15.24
C ASN A 320 -2.58 13.45 -15.62
N PHE A 321 -3.55 13.37 -14.70
CA PHE A 321 -4.80 12.69 -14.96
C PHE A 321 -5.57 13.50 -16.00
N THR A 322 -5.90 12.83 -17.08
CA THR A 322 -6.95 13.19 -18.04
C THR A 322 -8.25 13.47 -17.27
N GLN A 323 -9.16 14.26 -17.83
CA GLN A 323 -10.40 14.65 -17.14
C GLN A 323 -11.21 13.42 -16.69
N LEU A 324 -11.23 13.13 -15.39
CA LEU A 324 -11.96 12.01 -14.80
C LEU A 324 -13.40 12.42 -14.46
N THR A 325 -14.34 11.49 -14.57
CA THR A 325 -15.72 11.65 -14.14
C THR A 325 -15.93 11.07 -12.75
N THR A 326 -16.41 11.88 -11.81
CA THR A 326 -16.77 11.42 -10.47
C THR A 326 -18.14 10.77 -10.49
N LEU A 327 -18.21 9.48 -10.18
CA LEU A 327 -19.43 8.72 -10.04
C LEU A 327 -20.14 9.02 -8.71
N ARG A 328 -21.41 8.59 -8.57
CA ARG A 328 -22.18 8.73 -7.31
C ARG A 328 -21.50 8.11 -6.09
N ASN A 329 -20.78 7.01 -6.26
CA ASN A 329 -19.97 6.38 -5.21
C ASN A 329 -18.63 7.12 -4.94
N ARG A 330 -18.44 8.31 -5.51
CA ARG A 330 -17.23 9.15 -5.45
C ARG A 330 -16.00 8.56 -6.12
N LYS A 331 -16.09 7.39 -6.77
CA LYS A 331 -14.98 6.89 -7.58
C LYS A 331 -14.81 7.79 -8.81
N GLN A 332 -13.55 7.99 -9.19
CA GLN A 332 -13.20 8.72 -10.40
C GLN A 332 -12.93 7.70 -11.51
N VAL A 333 -13.63 7.86 -12.63
CA VAL A 333 -13.57 6.93 -13.77
C VAL A 333 -13.29 7.71 -15.05
N TYR A 334 -12.40 7.19 -15.88
CA TYR A 334 -12.17 7.72 -17.22
C TYR A 334 -13.26 7.24 -18.17
N ILE A 335 -13.88 8.18 -18.89
CA ILE A 335 -14.99 7.92 -19.82
C ILE A 335 -14.71 8.65 -21.13
N GLU A 336 -14.91 7.95 -22.23
CA GLU A 336 -14.98 8.53 -23.56
C GLU A 336 -16.40 8.45 -24.10
N ARG A 337 -16.82 9.51 -24.79
CA ARG A 337 -18.11 9.57 -25.47
C ARG A 337 -17.89 9.80 -26.95
N HIS A 338 -18.50 8.94 -27.76
CA HIS A 338 -18.42 8.99 -29.21
C HIS A 338 -19.82 8.92 -29.83
N GLY A 339 -19.94 9.33 -31.09
CA GLY A 339 -21.19 9.30 -31.84
C GLY A 339 -22.22 10.36 -31.41
N ASP A 340 -23.49 10.12 -31.76
CA ASP A 340 -24.61 11.02 -31.46
C ASP A 340 -25.05 10.92 -30.00
N GLN A 341 -24.57 11.85 -29.18
CA GLN A 341 -24.91 11.91 -27.75
C GLN A 341 -26.39 12.22 -27.47
N THR A 342 -27.17 12.62 -28.48
CA THR A 342 -28.62 12.86 -28.36
C THR A 342 -29.45 11.62 -28.66
N SER A 343 -28.84 10.57 -29.22
CA SER A 343 -29.50 9.29 -29.50
C SER A 343 -30.04 8.65 -28.22
N SER A 344 -31.30 8.21 -28.27
CA SER A 344 -31.92 7.43 -27.19
C SER A 344 -31.45 5.97 -27.13
N ASN A 345 -30.69 5.51 -28.13
CA ASN A 345 -30.02 4.21 -28.13
C ASN A 345 -28.58 4.43 -27.63
N VAL A 346 -28.28 3.85 -26.47
CA VAL A 346 -26.98 3.97 -25.80
C VAL A 346 -26.26 2.62 -25.83
N ILE A 347 -24.99 2.63 -26.21
CA ILE A 347 -24.14 1.44 -26.24
C ILE A 347 -22.96 1.68 -25.31
N ILE A 348 -22.84 0.87 -24.26
CA ILE A 348 -21.75 0.95 -23.30
C ILE A 348 -20.77 -0.20 -23.52
N PHE A 349 -19.49 0.14 -23.61
CA PHE A 349 -18.41 -0.81 -23.84
C PHE A 349 -17.67 -1.14 -22.55
N VAL A 350 -17.50 -2.44 -22.27
CA VAL A 350 -16.87 -2.96 -21.05
C VAL A 350 -15.66 -3.83 -21.41
N HIS A 351 -14.46 -3.26 -21.33
CA HIS A 351 -13.24 -3.94 -21.79
C HIS A 351 -12.79 -5.09 -20.87
N GLY A 352 -11.88 -5.92 -21.39
CA GLY A 352 -11.31 -7.05 -20.67
C GLY A 352 -10.08 -6.73 -19.81
N LEU A 353 -9.55 -7.77 -19.16
CA LEU A 353 -8.35 -7.70 -18.33
C LEU A 353 -7.13 -7.32 -19.18
N GLY A 354 -6.43 -6.25 -18.80
CA GLY A 354 -5.28 -5.72 -19.53
C GLY A 354 -5.62 -4.93 -20.80
N ALA A 355 -6.91 -4.74 -21.08
CA ALA A 355 -7.39 -3.80 -22.09
C ALA A 355 -7.74 -2.44 -21.46
N ASN A 356 -8.14 -1.49 -22.30
CA ASN A 356 -8.72 -0.20 -21.93
C ASN A 356 -9.66 0.26 -23.07
N THR A 357 -10.26 1.44 -22.97
CA THR A 357 -11.14 2.05 -23.98
C THR A 357 -10.59 1.97 -25.41
N THR A 358 -9.27 2.13 -25.60
CA THR A 358 -8.58 2.04 -26.91
C THR A 358 -8.80 0.71 -27.61
N PHE A 359 -9.10 -0.37 -26.86
CA PHE A 359 -9.46 -1.67 -27.44
C PHE A 359 -10.64 -1.59 -28.43
N TYR A 360 -11.59 -0.69 -28.18
CA TYR A 360 -12.79 -0.54 -28.98
C TYR A 360 -12.69 0.56 -30.04
N HIS A 361 -11.64 1.39 -30.03
CA HIS A 361 -11.49 2.47 -31.02
C HIS A 361 -11.60 2.02 -32.48
N PRO A 362 -11.04 0.86 -32.88
CA PRO A 362 -11.21 0.37 -34.25
C PRO A 362 -12.67 0.13 -34.66
N LEU A 363 -13.59 -0.16 -33.72
CA LEU A 363 -15.02 -0.41 -33.99
C LEU A 363 -15.86 0.85 -34.15
N LEU A 364 -15.31 2.05 -33.93
CA LEU A 364 -16.06 3.31 -33.95
C LEU A 364 -16.36 3.78 -35.38
N SER A 365 -17.10 2.96 -36.14
CA SER A 365 -17.47 3.23 -37.52
C SER A 365 -18.49 4.37 -37.64
N PRO A 366 -18.64 5.00 -38.83
CA PRO A 366 -19.69 5.99 -39.07
C PRO A 366 -21.11 5.45 -38.85
N ALA A 367 -21.33 4.16 -39.07
CA ALA A 367 -22.63 3.52 -38.83
C ALA A 367 -22.92 3.45 -37.33
N LEU A 368 -21.97 2.95 -36.54
CA LEU A 368 -22.11 2.81 -35.10
C LEU A 368 -22.17 4.17 -34.39
N CYS A 369 -21.46 5.17 -34.90
CA CYS A 369 -21.48 6.55 -34.39
C CYS A 369 -22.83 7.27 -34.57
N LYS A 370 -23.84 6.67 -35.20
CA LYS A 370 -25.23 7.16 -35.15
C LYS A 370 -25.89 6.95 -33.79
N HIS A 371 -25.28 6.16 -32.91
CA HIS A 371 -25.73 5.93 -31.54
C HIS A 371 -24.87 6.69 -30.53
N ASN A 372 -25.33 6.74 -29.28
CA ASN A 372 -24.57 7.31 -28.18
C ASN A 372 -23.63 6.23 -27.61
N LEU A 373 -22.34 6.33 -27.91
CA LEU A 373 -21.34 5.34 -27.53
C LEU A 373 -20.58 5.81 -26.28
N ILE A 374 -20.54 4.97 -25.26
CA ILE A 374 -19.87 5.25 -23.99
C ILE A 374 -18.84 4.16 -23.73
N LEU A 375 -17.57 4.53 -23.74
CA LEU A 375 -16.46 3.66 -23.38
C LEU A 375 -15.94 4.13 -22.03
N TYR A 376 -15.61 3.23 -21.12
CA TYR A 376 -15.00 3.60 -19.85
C TYR A 376 -13.93 2.60 -19.46
N ASP A 377 -12.95 3.09 -18.69
CA ASP A 377 -11.89 2.24 -18.16
C ASP A 377 -12.28 1.68 -16.79
N LEU A 378 -12.10 0.37 -16.61
CA LEU A 378 -12.29 -0.32 -15.33
C LEU A 378 -11.27 0.16 -14.30
N GLU A 379 -11.60 0.06 -13.00
CA GLU A 379 -10.71 0.48 -11.92
C GLU A 379 -9.29 -0.11 -12.06
N GLY A 380 -8.28 0.77 -12.13
CA GLY A 380 -6.87 0.39 -12.23
C GLY A 380 -6.42 -0.03 -13.63
N LEU A 381 -7.31 -0.08 -14.61
CA LEU A 381 -6.98 -0.33 -16.00
C LEU A 381 -7.09 0.98 -16.81
N GLY A 382 -6.32 1.06 -17.89
CA GLY A 382 -6.25 2.28 -18.72
C GLY A 382 -5.95 3.53 -17.90
N GLN A 383 -6.86 4.51 -17.96
CA GLN A 383 -6.73 5.82 -17.31
C GLN A 383 -7.54 5.96 -16.02
N THR A 384 -8.34 4.96 -15.65
CA THR A 384 -9.07 4.97 -14.36
C THR A 384 -8.13 4.58 -13.22
N PRO A 385 -7.90 5.44 -12.21
CA PRO A 385 -6.99 5.14 -11.11
C PRO A 385 -7.53 4.02 -10.20
N THR A 386 -6.62 3.37 -9.47
CA THR A 386 -6.95 2.56 -8.29
C THR A 386 -6.17 3.09 -7.09
N VAL A 387 -6.67 2.85 -5.88
CA VAL A 387 -6.01 3.21 -4.62
C VAL A 387 -5.64 1.95 -3.85
N ALA A 388 -4.55 1.98 -3.07
CA ALA A 388 -4.01 0.80 -2.39
C ALA A 388 -5.06 0.05 -1.54
N SER A 389 -5.96 0.76 -0.86
CA SER A 389 -7.02 0.17 -0.02
C SER A 389 -8.20 -0.43 -0.79
N SER A 390 -8.38 -0.13 -2.08
CA SER A 390 -9.52 -0.59 -2.86
C SER A 390 -9.41 -2.08 -3.22
N VAL A 391 -10.37 -2.87 -2.74
CA VAL A 391 -10.49 -4.30 -3.04
C VAL A 391 -11.40 -4.47 -4.26
N THR A 392 -10.87 -5.04 -5.34
CA THR A 392 -11.65 -5.25 -6.57
C THR A 392 -12.17 -6.68 -6.66
N SER A 393 -13.41 -6.82 -7.13
CA SER A 393 -14.08 -8.08 -7.43
C SER A 393 -15.06 -7.85 -8.59
N ILE A 394 -15.61 -8.91 -9.20
CA ILE A 394 -16.66 -8.74 -10.22
C ILE A 394 -17.86 -7.95 -9.66
N PRO A 395 -18.38 -8.24 -8.45
CA PRO A 395 -19.41 -7.40 -7.82
C PRO A 395 -19.04 -5.91 -7.75
N THR A 396 -17.83 -5.54 -7.34
CA THR A 396 -17.46 -4.13 -7.25
C THR A 396 -17.36 -3.46 -8.63
N TYR A 397 -16.93 -4.18 -9.67
CA TYR A 397 -16.96 -3.66 -11.04
C TYR A 397 -18.39 -3.50 -11.57
N VAL A 398 -19.32 -4.38 -11.17
CA VAL A 398 -20.75 -4.24 -11.47
C VAL A 398 -21.31 -3.01 -10.76
N ASP A 399 -20.96 -2.79 -9.49
CA ASP A 399 -21.35 -1.60 -8.74
C ASP A 399 -20.83 -0.33 -9.43
N ASP A 400 -19.61 -0.34 -9.97
CA ASP A 400 -19.06 0.78 -10.74
C ASP A 400 -19.85 1.03 -12.03
N LEU A 401 -20.25 -0.02 -12.75
CA LEU A 401 -21.13 0.09 -13.92
C LEU A 401 -22.53 0.62 -13.55
N GLU A 402 -23.12 0.18 -12.44
CA GLU A 402 -24.40 0.70 -11.94
C GLU A 402 -24.31 2.19 -11.59
N ASN A 403 -23.19 2.59 -10.95
CA ASN A 403 -22.91 3.98 -10.62
C ASN A 403 -22.64 4.82 -11.87
N LEU A 404 -21.95 4.28 -12.88
CA LEU A 404 -21.79 4.91 -14.18
C LEU A 404 -23.15 5.18 -14.82
N MET A 405 -24.00 4.16 -14.93
CA MET A 405 -25.33 4.32 -15.54
C MET A 405 -26.22 5.30 -14.79
N SER A 406 -26.08 5.38 -13.47
CA SER A 406 -26.84 6.31 -12.62
C SER A 406 -26.29 7.75 -12.60
N SER A 407 -25.01 7.94 -12.92
CA SER A 407 -24.34 9.25 -12.90
C SER A 407 -24.48 9.98 -14.23
N LEU A 408 -24.78 9.27 -15.31
CA LEU A 408 -24.95 9.84 -16.64
C LEU A 408 -26.44 10.03 -16.97
N PRO A 409 -26.80 11.04 -17.79
CA PRO A 409 -28.18 11.27 -18.21
C PRO A 409 -28.60 10.24 -19.29
N LEU A 410 -28.78 8.98 -18.87
CA LEU A 410 -29.11 7.87 -19.77
C LEU A 410 -30.62 7.64 -19.87
N PRO A 411 -31.10 7.06 -20.99
CA PRO A 411 -32.47 6.57 -21.10
C PRO A 411 -32.72 5.42 -20.11
N PRO A 412 -33.98 4.94 -19.96
CA PRO A 412 -34.27 3.75 -19.17
C PRO A 412 -33.36 2.58 -19.57
N ALA A 413 -32.91 1.78 -18.60
CA ALA A 413 -31.93 0.71 -18.82
C ALA A 413 -32.35 -0.31 -19.91
N SER A 414 -33.65 -0.46 -20.19
CA SER A 414 -34.17 -1.24 -21.32
C SER A 414 -33.81 -0.71 -22.72
N LYS A 415 -33.23 0.49 -22.83
CA LYS A 415 -32.66 1.10 -24.06
C LYS A 415 -31.13 1.18 -24.05
N VAL A 416 -30.49 0.58 -23.06
CA VAL A 416 -29.04 0.52 -22.95
C VAL A 416 -28.57 -0.86 -23.41
N SER A 417 -27.60 -0.90 -24.30
CA SER A 417 -26.96 -2.13 -24.76
C SER A 417 -25.53 -2.22 -24.23
N LEU A 418 -25.05 -3.44 -23.99
CA LEU A 418 -23.66 -3.68 -23.59
C LEU A 418 -22.88 -4.43 -24.67
N VAL A 419 -21.65 -3.98 -24.92
CA VAL A 419 -20.63 -4.73 -25.67
C VAL A 419 -19.46 -4.98 -24.73
N ALA A 420 -19.20 -6.24 -24.39
CA ALA A 420 -18.23 -6.59 -23.38
C ALA A 420 -17.15 -7.53 -23.92
N HIS A 421 -15.91 -7.41 -23.46
CA HIS A 421 -14.80 -8.27 -23.88
C HIS A 421 -14.21 -9.04 -22.71
N SER A 422 -13.93 -10.33 -22.89
CA SER A 422 -13.14 -11.14 -21.97
C SER A 422 -13.67 -11.09 -20.52
N PHE A 423 -12.86 -10.62 -19.58
CA PHE A 423 -13.23 -10.35 -18.18
C PHE A 423 -14.45 -9.42 -18.06
N GLY A 424 -14.58 -8.42 -18.94
CA GLY A 424 -15.75 -7.55 -19.02
C GLY A 424 -17.06 -8.29 -19.28
N CYS A 425 -17.01 -9.45 -19.96
CA CYS A 425 -18.18 -10.29 -20.15
C CYS A 425 -18.75 -10.80 -18.83
N LEU A 426 -17.90 -11.05 -17.82
CA LEU A 426 -18.35 -11.49 -16.50
C LEU A 426 -19.11 -10.36 -15.78
N ILE A 427 -18.62 -9.12 -15.91
CA ILE A 427 -19.28 -7.92 -15.40
C ILE A 427 -20.64 -7.77 -16.08
N ALA A 428 -20.69 -7.83 -17.41
CA ALA A 428 -21.92 -7.66 -18.19
C ALA A 428 -22.96 -8.76 -17.89
N LEU A 429 -22.55 -10.03 -17.77
CA LEU A 429 -23.43 -11.14 -17.40
C LEU A 429 -24.02 -10.96 -16.00
N THR A 430 -23.19 -10.52 -15.04
CA THR A 430 -23.62 -10.29 -13.65
C THR A 430 -24.56 -9.08 -13.58
N TYR A 431 -24.26 -8.00 -14.30
CA TYR A 431 -25.14 -6.83 -14.42
C TYR A 431 -26.49 -7.21 -15.03
N ALA A 432 -26.49 -7.91 -16.17
CA ALA A 432 -27.71 -8.32 -16.89
C ALA A 432 -28.57 -9.32 -16.09
N SER A 433 -28.02 -9.94 -15.05
CA SER A 433 -28.80 -10.80 -14.13
C SER A 433 -29.71 -9.98 -13.21
N LYS A 434 -29.34 -8.73 -12.92
CA LYS A 434 -30.05 -7.84 -12.00
C LYS A 434 -30.83 -6.75 -12.75
N HIS A 435 -30.26 -6.24 -13.83
CA HIS A 435 -30.74 -5.04 -14.52
C HIS A 435 -31.13 -5.33 -15.97
N PRO A 436 -32.19 -4.68 -16.48
CA PRO A 436 -32.59 -4.83 -17.87
C PRO A 436 -31.57 -4.23 -18.84
N LEU A 437 -31.41 -4.87 -20.00
CA LEU A 437 -30.66 -4.38 -21.15
C LEU A 437 -31.47 -4.55 -22.43
N GLN A 438 -31.22 -3.67 -23.40
CA GLN A 438 -31.75 -3.83 -24.76
C GLN A 438 -31.05 -4.99 -25.48
N ASN A 439 -29.74 -4.89 -25.71
CA ASN A 439 -28.95 -5.95 -26.35
C ASN A 439 -27.69 -6.24 -25.53
N LEU A 440 -27.15 -7.45 -25.71
CA LEU A 440 -25.91 -7.89 -25.07
C LEU A 440 -25.00 -8.60 -26.09
N ILE A 441 -23.83 -8.02 -26.35
CA ILE A 441 -22.78 -8.63 -27.16
C ILE A 441 -21.59 -8.99 -26.28
N LEU A 442 -21.19 -10.26 -26.28
CA LEU A 442 -20.03 -10.77 -25.54
C LEU A 442 -18.92 -11.18 -26.50
N LEU A 443 -17.73 -10.60 -26.35
CA LEU A 443 -16.54 -10.88 -27.15
C LEU A 443 -15.62 -11.79 -26.33
N GLY A 444 -15.55 -13.06 -26.69
CA GLY A 444 -14.68 -14.06 -26.04
C GLY A 444 -14.91 -14.20 -24.52
N PRO A 445 -16.12 -14.57 -24.05
CA PRO A 445 -16.40 -14.71 -22.62
C PRO A 445 -15.53 -15.80 -21.98
N VAL A 446 -14.70 -15.39 -21.02
CA VAL A 446 -13.74 -16.25 -20.33
C VAL A 446 -14.40 -17.29 -19.40
N PRO A 447 -13.75 -18.43 -19.12
CA PRO A 447 -14.31 -19.48 -18.26
C PRO A 447 -14.53 -19.02 -16.82
N ILE A 448 -15.62 -19.51 -16.23
CA ILE A 448 -16.06 -19.21 -14.85
C ILE A 448 -16.79 -20.41 -14.24
N PRO A 449 -16.44 -20.88 -13.02
CA PRO A 449 -15.20 -20.59 -12.30
C PRO A 449 -13.96 -21.08 -13.06
N LEU A 450 -12.83 -20.40 -12.83
CA LEU A 450 -11.55 -20.94 -13.25
C LEU A 450 -11.29 -22.25 -12.51
N LYS A 451 -10.77 -23.25 -13.24
CA LYS A 451 -10.23 -24.46 -12.62
C LYS A 451 -9.06 -24.08 -11.69
N PRO A 452 -8.73 -24.89 -10.66
CA PRO A 452 -7.70 -24.55 -9.68
C PRO A 452 -6.34 -24.15 -10.29
N ALA A 453 -5.81 -24.91 -11.25
CA ALA A 453 -4.52 -24.61 -11.87
C ALA A 453 -4.50 -23.29 -12.69
N PRO A 454 -5.48 -23.02 -13.58
CA PRO A 454 -5.62 -21.70 -14.21
C PRO A 454 -5.79 -20.54 -13.22
N ALA A 455 -6.61 -20.72 -12.16
CA ALA A 455 -6.78 -19.69 -11.13
C ALA A 455 -5.44 -19.37 -10.44
N GLU A 456 -4.67 -20.41 -10.09
CA GLU A 456 -3.34 -20.26 -9.51
C GLU A 456 -2.37 -19.54 -10.46
N ALA A 457 -2.39 -19.86 -11.75
CA ALA A 457 -1.56 -19.21 -12.76
C ALA A 457 -1.88 -17.71 -12.90
N VAL A 458 -3.16 -17.33 -12.80
CA VAL A 458 -3.59 -15.92 -12.81
C VAL A 458 -3.16 -15.19 -11.53
N LEU A 459 -3.22 -15.83 -10.36
CA LEU A 459 -2.69 -15.25 -9.12
C LEU A 459 -1.16 -15.07 -9.17
N ARG A 460 -0.41 -16.05 -9.68
CA ARG A 460 1.04 -15.92 -9.90
C ARG A 460 1.37 -14.79 -10.89
N ARG A 461 0.50 -14.56 -11.87
CA ARG A 461 0.64 -13.43 -12.80
C ARG A 461 0.49 -12.08 -12.08
N ALA A 462 -0.43 -11.97 -11.12
CA ALA A 462 -0.60 -10.78 -10.29
C ALA A 462 0.68 -10.47 -9.48
N ASP A 463 1.31 -11.49 -8.90
CA ASP A 463 2.56 -11.29 -8.16
C ASP A 463 3.72 -10.93 -9.08
N LYS A 464 3.81 -11.61 -10.23
CA LYS A 464 4.87 -11.35 -11.21
C LYS A 464 4.81 -9.92 -11.73
N VAL A 465 3.61 -9.39 -12.01
CA VAL A 465 3.49 -7.99 -12.47
C VAL A 465 3.85 -7.00 -11.37
N ARG A 466 3.52 -7.28 -10.10
CA ARG A 466 3.93 -6.43 -8.97
C ARG A 466 5.44 -6.40 -8.78
N ALA A 467 6.11 -7.53 -9.04
CA ALA A 467 7.56 -7.66 -8.90
C ALA A 467 8.34 -7.09 -10.10
N GLU A 468 7.88 -7.35 -11.33
CA GLU A 468 8.68 -7.11 -12.54
C GLU A 468 8.07 -6.04 -13.48
N GLY A 469 6.87 -5.53 -13.16
CA GLY A 469 6.11 -4.61 -14.00
C GLY A 469 5.42 -5.28 -15.20
N MET A 470 4.76 -4.47 -16.03
CA MET A 470 4.00 -4.95 -17.20
C MET A 470 4.88 -5.44 -18.35
N LEU A 471 6.12 -4.96 -18.46
CA LEU A 471 6.95 -5.17 -19.64
C LEU A 471 7.27 -6.66 -19.90
N PRO A 472 7.77 -7.45 -18.93
CA PRO A 472 8.10 -8.87 -19.17
C PRO A 472 6.85 -9.73 -19.42
N LEU A 473 5.71 -9.31 -18.87
CA LEU A 473 4.44 -10.01 -19.02
C LEU A 473 3.79 -9.78 -20.40
N THR A 474 4.00 -8.60 -20.99
CA THR A 474 3.37 -8.20 -22.26
C THR A 474 3.62 -9.23 -23.37
N GLU A 475 4.87 -9.64 -23.58
CA GLU A 475 5.21 -10.58 -24.65
C GLU A 475 4.61 -11.97 -24.42
N THR A 476 4.53 -12.39 -23.16
CA THR A 476 3.90 -13.66 -22.79
C THR A 476 2.40 -13.64 -23.11
N ILE A 477 1.72 -12.53 -22.82
CA ILE A 477 0.29 -12.38 -23.14
C ILE A 477 0.07 -12.34 -24.65
N ILE A 478 0.83 -11.52 -25.38
CA ILE A 478 0.71 -11.40 -26.83
C ILE A 478 0.89 -12.76 -27.52
N SER A 479 1.93 -13.51 -27.13
CA SER A 479 2.19 -14.82 -27.72
C SER A 479 1.10 -15.86 -27.40
N ALA A 480 0.38 -15.71 -26.28
CA ALA A 480 -0.64 -16.66 -25.87
C ALA A 480 -2.05 -16.28 -26.35
N ALA A 481 -2.34 -14.99 -26.43
CA ALA A 481 -3.69 -14.45 -26.63
C ALA A 481 -3.98 -14.03 -28.08
N ILE A 482 -2.96 -13.77 -28.91
CA ILE A 482 -3.14 -13.37 -30.32
C ILE A 482 -2.83 -14.57 -31.24
N SER A 483 -3.65 -14.77 -32.27
CA SER A 483 -3.53 -15.88 -33.22
C SER A 483 -2.19 -15.90 -33.93
N GLN A 484 -1.82 -17.06 -34.48
CA GLN A 484 -0.59 -17.16 -35.27
C GLN A 484 -0.66 -16.27 -36.51
N LYS A 485 -1.80 -16.27 -37.21
CA LYS A 485 -2.05 -15.45 -38.39
C LYS A 485 -1.82 -13.97 -38.11
N THR A 486 -2.47 -13.41 -37.08
CA THR A 486 -2.33 -11.98 -36.75
C THR A 486 -0.89 -11.64 -36.41
N ARG A 487 -0.20 -12.48 -35.63
CA ARG A 487 1.21 -12.25 -35.27
C ARG A 487 2.16 -12.20 -36.47
N MET A 488 1.83 -12.91 -37.55
CA MET A 488 2.65 -12.94 -38.77
C MET A 488 2.24 -11.87 -39.79
N ALA A 489 0.95 -11.58 -39.91
CA ALA A 489 0.41 -10.78 -41.02
C ALA A 489 -0.01 -9.35 -40.62
N ASN A 490 -0.22 -9.06 -39.33
CA ASN A 490 -0.72 -7.76 -38.87
C ASN A 490 0.13 -7.18 -37.73
N PRO A 491 1.33 -6.63 -38.04
CA PRO A 491 2.21 -6.06 -37.03
C PRO A 491 1.61 -4.83 -36.33
N LEU A 492 0.66 -4.12 -36.97
CA LEU A 492 -0.02 -2.98 -36.37
C LEU A 492 -0.95 -3.43 -35.23
N ALA A 493 -1.77 -4.46 -35.45
CA ALA A 493 -2.62 -5.04 -34.41
C ALA A 493 -1.80 -5.50 -33.21
N VAL A 494 -0.69 -6.23 -33.45
CA VAL A 494 0.21 -6.67 -32.37
C VAL A 494 0.81 -5.49 -31.61
N THR A 495 1.23 -4.44 -32.31
CA THR A 495 1.83 -3.25 -31.70
C THR A 495 0.82 -2.47 -30.86
N LEU A 496 -0.41 -2.32 -31.36
CA LEU A 496 -1.49 -1.68 -30.63
C LEU A 496 -1.87 -2.47 -29.37
N SER A 497 -2.02 -3.80 -29.48
CA SER A 497 -2.25 -4.67 -28.32
C SER A 497 -1.13 -4.58 -27.28
N ARG A 498 0.14 -4.51 -27.70
CA ARG A 498 1.27 -4.27 -26.79
C ARG A 498 1.15 -2.92 -26.07
N SER A 499 0.82 -1.87 -26.82
CA SER A 499 0.67 -0.51 -26.26
C SER A 499 -0.43 -0.45 -25.22
N ILE A 500 -1.59 -1.05 -25.52
CA ILE A 500 -2.73 -1.14 -24.60
C ILE A 500 -2.33 -1.88 -23.33
N LEU A 501 -1.71 -3.07 -23.45
CA LEU A 501 -1.27 -3.86 -22.30
C LEU A 501 -0.29 -3.09 -21.42
N ARG A 502 0.74 -2.49 -22.02
CA ARG A 502 1.79 -1.74 -21.31
C ARG A 502 1.28 -0.44 -20.67
N GLY A 503 0.19 0.11 -21.18
CA GLY A 503 -0.43 1.33 -20.65
C GLY A 503 -1.17 1.13 -19.32
N ASN A 504 -1.36 -0.11 -18.87
CA ASN A 504 -2.05 -0.36 -17.60
C ASN A 504 -1.16 -0.10 -16.39
N ASP A 505 -1.79 0.38 -15.31
CA ASP A 505 -1.17 0.43 -14.01
C ASP A 505 -0.87 -0.99 -13.49
N VAL A 506 0.33 -1.18 -12.95
CA VAL A 506 0.80 -2.48 -12.45
C VAL A 506 -0.13 -3.04 -11.38
N GLU A 507 -0.55 -2.19 -10.44
CA GLU A 507 -1.36 -2.63 -9.32
C GLU A 507 -2.81 -2.87 -9.76
N GLY A 508 -3.35 -2.00 -10.60
CA GLY A 508 -4.68 -2.20 -11.18
C GLY A 508 -4.80 -3.50 -11.99
N TYR A 509 -3.78 -3.83 -12.80
CA TYR A 509 -3.71 -5.10 -13.51
C TYR A 509 -3.66 -6.30 -12.54
N ALA A 510 -2.84 -6.23 -11.50
CA ALA A 510 -2.71 -7.29 -10.49
C ALA A 510 -4.03 -7.54 -9.75
N LYS A 511 -4.72 -6.47 -9.34
CA LYS A 511 -6.04 -6.52 -8.72
C LYS A 511 -7.09 -7.17 -9.61
N CYS A 512 -7.11 -6.80 -10.90
CA CYS A 512 -8.00 -7.43 -11.87
C CYS A 512 -7.72 -8.93 -12.05
N CYS A 513 -6.44 -9.34 -12.03
CA CYS A 513 -6.07 -10.77 -12.02
C CYS A 513 -6.62 -11.49 -10.78
N THR A 514 -6.47 -10.91 -9.59
CA THR A 514 -7.02 -11.46 -8.34
C THR A 514 -8.54 -11.59 -8.39
N ALA A 515 -9.24 -10.53 -8.83
CA ALA A 515 -10.69 -10.53 -9.00
C ALA A 515 -11.15 -11.64 -9.95
N PHE A 516 -10.44 -11.84 -11.07
CA PHE A 516 -10.76 -12.91 -12.02
C PHE A 516 -10.53 -14.30 -11.44
N ALA A 517 -9.40 -14.50 -10.75
CA ALA A 517 -9.05 -15.80 -10.19
C ALA A 517 -9.99 -16.25 -9.07
N GLN A 518 -10.57 -15.30 -8.33
CA GLN A 518 -11.43 -15.57 -7.18
C GLN A 518 -12.91 -15.66 -7.52
N PHE A 519 -13.35 -15.10 -8.65
CA PHE A 519 -14.76 -15.09 -9.01
C PHE A 519 -15.26 -16.51 -9.29
N THR A 520 -16.40 -16.87 -8.69
CA THR A 520 -17.01 -18.21 -8.81
C THR A 520 -18.29 -18.23 -9.63
N GLY A 521 -18.74 -17.06 -10.08
CA GLY A 521 -19.95 -16.90 -10.89
C GLY A 521 -21.14 -16.46 -10.03
N GLU A 522 -20.89 -16.09 -8.78
CA GLU A 522 -21.89 -15.56 -7.87
C GLU A 522 -22.59 -14.34 -8.48
N GLY A 523 -23.92 -14.31 -8.36
CA GLY A 523 -24.75 -13.24 -8.92
C GLY A 523 -25.16 -13.42 -10.39
N ILE A 524 -24.60 -14.38 -11.14
CA ILE A 524 -25.02 -14.65 -12.53
C ILE A 524 -26.24 -15.57 -12.54
N THR A 525 -27.33 -15.10 -13.13
CA THR A 525 -28.57 -15.87 -13.38
C THR A 525 -28.60 -16.32 -14.84
N TRP A 526 -27.96 -17.45 -15.13
CA TRP A 526 -27.72 -17.94 -16.50
C TRP A 526 -28.97 -18.04 -17.37
N ASP A 527 -30.07 -18.59 -16.83
CA ASP A 527 -31.32 -18.80 -17.57
C ASP A 527 -32.28 -17.59 -17.49
N GLY A 528 -31.92 -16.55 -16.73
CA GLY A 528 -32.79 -15.43 -16.36
C GLY A 528 -32.18 -14.06 -16.64
N LEU A 529 -31.21 -13.97 -17.56
CA LEU A 529 -30.66 -12.68 -17.96
C LEU A 529 -31.76 -11.78 -18.52
N ARG A 530 -31.80 -10.53 -18.04
CA ARG A 530 -32.81 -9.53 -18.36
C ARG A 530 -32.43 -8.77 -19.64
N VAL A 531 -32.31 -9.49 -20.75
CA VAL A 531 -32.01 -8.91 -22.07
C VAL A 531 -33.25 -9.04 -22.96
N PHE A 532 -33.78 -7.92 -23.44
CA PHE A 532 -35.03 -7.90 -24.22
C PHE A 532 -34.84 -8.17 -25.71
N GLY A 533 -33.70 -7.73 -26.27
CA GLY A 533 -33.32 -7.89 -27.67
C GLY A 533 -32.30 -9.02 -27.85
N GLU A 534 -31.31 -8.79 -28.71
CA GLU A 534 -30.35 -9.83 -29.08
C GLU A 534 -29.32 -10.10 -27.99
N LYS A 535 -29.02 -11.39 -27.80
CA LYS A 535 -27.84 -11.88 -27.09
C LYS A 535 -26.91 -12.50 -28.12
N VAL A 536 -25.72 -11.95 -28.29
CA VAL A 536 -24.73 -12.40 -29.27
C VAL A 536 -23.41 -12.70 -28.59
N ILE A 537 -22.76 -13.78 -28.98
CA ILE A 537 -21.39 -14.08 -28.59
C ILE A 537 -20.54 -14.16 -29.84
N ILE A 538 -19.40 -13.46 -29.84
CA ILE A 538 -18.37 -13.54 -30.87
C ILE A 538 -17.16 -14.22 -30.25
N ALA A 539 -16.60 -15.24 -30.92
CA ALA A 539 -15.39 -15.91 -30.46
C ALA A 539 -14.47 -16.26 -31.63
N GLY A 540 -13.18 -16.30 -31.34
CA GLY A 540 -12.16 -16.79 -32.25
C GLY A 540 -11.95 -18.29 -32.04
N ASP A 541 -11.68 -19.03 -33.11
CA ASP A 541 -11.38 -20.47 -33.03
C ASP A 541 -9.99 -20.80 -32.45
N GLU A 542 -9.06 -19.85 -32.47
CA GLU A 542 -7.74 -19.92 -31.84
C GLU A 542 -7.68 -19.28 -30.44
N ASP A 543 -8.81 -18.81 -29.89
CA ASP A 543 -8.86 -18.17 -28.56
C ASP A 543 -8.57 -19.16 -27.42
N LYS A 544 -7.34 -19.09 -26.88
CA LYS A 544 -6.90 -19.92 -25.75
C LYS A 544 -7.41 -19.41 -24.40
N SER A 545 -7.81 -18.13 -24.30
CA SER A 545 -8.31 -17.53 -23.06
C SER A 545 -9.80 -17.83 -22.88
N ALA A 546 -10.55 -17.89 -23.97
CA ALA A 546 -11.94 -18.32 -24.02
C ALA A 546 -12.13 -19.46 -25.06
N PRO A 547 -11.71 -20.70 -24.75
CA PRO A 547 -11.82 -21.82 -25.69
C PRO A 547 -13.24 -22.02 -26.21
N LEU A 548 -13.40 -22.37 -27.48
CA LEU A 548 -14.71 -22.55 -28.12
C LEU A 548 -15.65 -23.50 -27.36
N SER A 549 -15.13 -24.52 -26.69
CA SER A 549 -15.95 -25.43 -25.86
C SER A 549 -16.63 -24.72 -24.69
N VAL A 550 -15.93 -23.76 -24.06
CA VAL A 550 -16.46 -22.90 -23.01
C VAL A 550 -17.48 -21.93 -23.60
N VAL A 551 -17.12 -21.27 -24.70
CA VAL A 551 -17.99 -20.30 -25.36
C VAL A 551 -19.31 -20.93 -25.82
N ARG A 552 -19.27 -22.11 -26.45
CA ARG A 552 -20.48 -22.84 -26.87
C ARG A 552 -21.38 -23.19 -25.69
N LYS A 553 -20.78 -23.59 -24.55
CA LYS A 553 -21.53 -23.87 -23.32
C LYS A 553 -22.20 -22.60 -22.78
N THR A 554 -21.49 -21.48 -22.77
CA THR A 554 -22.05 -20.18 -22.39
C THR A 554 -23.19 -19.76 -23.31
N ALA A 555 -22.98 -19.82 -24.63
CA ALA A 555 -23.99 -19.50 -25.64
C ALA A 555 -25.27 -20.34 -25.47
N GLY A 556 -25.14 -21.64 -25.22
CA GLY A 556 -26.27 -22.53 -24.96
C GLY A 556 -27.02 -22.16 -23.67
N ARG A 557 -26.31 -21.87 -22.58
CA ARG A 557 -26.91 -21.48 -21.29
C ARG A 557 -27.72 -20.19 -21.40
N ILE A 558 -27.16 -19.17 -22.02
CA ILE A 558 -27.83 -17.87 -22.14
C ILE A 558 -28.70 -17.75 -23.38
N GLN A 559 -28.80 -18.81 -24.20
CA GLN A 559 -29.52 -18.85 -25.47
C GLN A 559 -29.10 -17.69 -26.40
N ALA A 560 -27.79 -17.52 -26.60
CA ALA A 560 -27.22 -16.49 -27.46
C ALA A 560 -26.87 -17.02 -28.85
N ARG A 561 -26.97 -16.14 -29.85
CA ARG A 561 -26.43 -16.37 -31.20
C ARG A 561 -24.91 -16.38 -31.13
N LEU A 562 -24.28 -17.49 -31.54
CA LEU A 562 -22.83 -17.63 -31.55
C LEU A 562 -22.28 -17.38 -32.97
N VAL A 563 -21.33 -16.45 -33.08
CA VAL A 563 -20.52 -16.22 -34.27
C VAL A 563 -19.08 -16.64 -33.98
N VAL A 564 -18.51 -17.49 -34.83
CA VAL A 564 -17.12 -17.93 -34.72
C VAL A 564 -16.32 -17.32 -35.87
N LEU A 565 -15.20 -16.68 -35.54
CA LEU A 565 -14.25 -16.09 -36.47
C LEU A 565 -13.07 -17.07 -36.64
N GLU A 566 -12.67 -17.32 -37.88
CA GLU A 566 -11.61 -18.27 -38.24
C GLU A 566 -10.22 -17.64 -38.15
N GLU A 567 -9.26 -18.38 -37.59
CA GLU A 567 -7.86 -17.96 -37.38
C GLU A 567 -7.72 -16.72 -36.49
N VAL A 568 -8.65 -16.55 -35.55
CA VAL A 568 -8.73 -15.40 -34.64
C VAL A 568 -8.50 -15.84 -33.19
N GLY A 569 -7.66 -15.09 -32.47
CA GLY A 569 -7.38 -15.29 -31.06
C GLY A 569 -8.36 -14.53 -30.16
N HIS A 570 -7.85 -14.13 -28.99
CA HIS A 570 -8.63 -13.48 -27.93
C HIS A 570 -8.83 -11.98 -28.13
N TRP A 571 -7.99 -11.32 -28.95
CA TRP A 571 -8.04 -9.89 -29.18
C TRP A 571 -8.92 -9.57 -30.40
N LEU A 572 -10.14 -10.11 -30.40
CA LEU A 572 -11.08 -10.17 -31.52
C LEU A 572 -11.14 -8.89 -32.37
N VAL A 573 -11.28 -7.71 -31.74
CA VAL A 573 -11.37 -6.41 -32.42
C VAL A 573 -10.08 -6.06 -33.20
N MET A 574 -8.93 -6.43 -32.66
CA MET A 574 -7.62 -6.17 -33.27
C MET A 574 -7.29 -7.19 -34.36
N GLU A 575 -7.80 -8.41 -34.23
CA GLU A 575 -7.46 -9.54 -35.08
C GLU A 575 -8.36 -9.65 -36.32
N ASP A 576 -9.67 -9.38 -36.17
CA ASP A 576 -10.63 -9.39 -37.27
C ASP A 576 -11.69 -8.30 -37.07
N LEU A 577 -11.28 -7.05 -37.36
CA LEU A 577 -12.14 -5.88 -37.24
C LEU A 577 -13.39 -5.99 -38.13
N GLU A 578 -13.27 -6.51 -39.35
CA GLU A 578 -14.39 -6.63 -40.28
C GLU A 578 -15.42 -7.67 -39.79
N GLY A 579 -14.96 -8.82 -39.31
CA GLY A 579 -15.79 -9.85 -38.74
C GLY A 579 -16.55 -9.37 -37.50
N VAL A 580 -15.84 -8.75 -36.55
CA VAL A 580 -16.47 -8.18 -35.35
C VAL A 580 -17.41 -7.03 -35.70
N GLY A 581 -16.97 -6.10 -36.57
CA GLY A 581 -17.73 -4.93 -37.00
C GLY A 581 -19.05 -5.31 -37.65
N ARG A 582 -19.06 -6.27 -38.59
CA ARG A 582 -20.31 -6.74 -39.23
C ARG A 582 -21.34 -7.26 -38.24
N VAL A 583 -20.90 -7.99 -37.20
CA VAL A 583 -21.81 -8.54 -36.19
C VAL A 583 -22.32 -7.44 -35.26
N VAL A 584 -21.44 -6.55 -34.80
CA VAL A 584 -21.80 -5.43 -33.92
C VAL A 584 -22.76 -4.48 -34.63
N GLU A 585 -22.43 -4.06 -35.85
CA GLU A 585 -23.29 -3.21 -36.66
C GLU A 585 -24.63 -3.90 -36.96
N GLY A 586 -24.65 -5.19 -37.33
CA GLY A 586 -25.91 -5.89 -37.61
C GLY A 586 -26.87 -6.05 -36.41
N VAL A 587 -26.42 -5.77 -35.18
CA VAL A 587 -27.30 -5.73 -33.99
C VAL A 587 -27.85 -4.32 -33.76
N PHE A 588 -27.14 -3.27 -34.17
CA PHE A 588 -27.44 -1.89 -33.80
C PHE A 588 -27.92 -1.01 -34.96
N CYS A 589 -27.46 -1.28 -36.18
CA CYS A 589 -27.69 -0.55 -37.42
C CYS A 589 -28.60 -1.34 -38.36
#